data_AF-A0A5C7PVI6-F1
#
_entry.id   AF-A0A5C7PVI6-F1
#
_cell.length_a   1.000
_cell.length_b   1.000
_cell.length_c   1.000
_cell.angle_alpha   90.00
_cell.angle_beta   90.00
_cell.angle_gamma   90.00
#
_symmetry.space_group_name_H-M   'P 1'
#
loop_
_entity.id
_entity.type
_entity.pdbx_description
1 polymer ?
#
loop_
_entity_poly.entity_id
_entity_poly.type
_entity_poly.pdbx_seq_one_letter_code
_entity_poly.pdbx_strand_id
1 'polypeptide(L)'
;MRIFLSFLCLAVVVVGGVWWFIQRDANSNAAAQAQSLENALQAVEWYTNESVNKALRAEAEGDFSNARLFGDKAIESDLKAQGLRNETAAAWQAAGKPERARDAWRRAAKMADARARMLADRIPLLQKSLEVARAGNPSAVFEAEVAYLQSLIYTAEQWALVVQFSVAATDSNQVAASKESLSKILVSMQHDGLLQRLSGEPRIARELEKIRQWQQLFVATTR
;
A
#
# COMPACT_ATOMS: atom_id res chain seq x y z
N MET A 1 18.09 -63.08 10.12
CA MET A 1 17.72 -61.77 10.72
C MET A 1 18.65 -60.61 10.32
N ARG A 2 19.98 -60.75 10.33
CA ARG A 2 20.91 -59.65 9.99
C ARG A 2 20.79 -59.08 8.58
N ILE A 3 20.56 -59.93 7.57
CA ILE A 3 20.47 -59.50 6.15
C ILE A 3 19.21 -58.65 5.90
N PHE A 4 18.07 -59.01 6.48
CA PHE A 4 16.82 -58.25 6.36
C PHE A 4 16.91 -56.85 6.98
N LEU A 5 17.62 -56.70 8.10
CA LEU A 5 17.82 -55.40 8.74
C LEU A 5 18.72 -54.48 7.90
N SER A 6 19.77 -55.03 7.29
CA SER A 6 20.65 -54.29 6.39
C SER A 6 19.93 -53.81 5.11
N PHE A 7 19.06 -54.64 4.52
CA PHE A 7 18.25 -54.25 3.37
C PHE A 7 17.20 -53.19 3.73
N LEU A 8 16.59 -53.28 4.92
CA LEU A 8 15.65 -52.26 5.41
C LEU A 8 16.34 -50.91 5.64
N CYS A 9 17.53 -50.90 6.26
CA CYS A 9 18.31 -49.67 6.44
C CYS A 9 18.75 -49.05 5.11
N LEU A 10 19.16 -49.87 4.13
CA LEU A 10 19.53 -49.39 2.80
C LEU A 10 18.31 -48.78 2.08
N ALA A 11 17.14 -49.42 2.16
CA ALA A 11 15.90 -48.91 1.57
C ALA A 11 15.46 -47.59 2.19
N VAL A 12 15.57 -47.43 3.52
CA VAL A 12 15.25 -46.17 4.20
C VAL A 12 16.21 -45.04 3.80
N VAL A 13 17.51 -45.33 3.64
CA VAL A 13 18.50 -44.33 3.19
C VAL A 13 18.28 -43.92 1.74
N VAL A 14 17.96 -44.87 0.85
CA VAL A 14 17.70 -44.57 -0.57
C VAL A 14 16.40 -43.82 -0.75
N VAL A 15 15.31 -44.25 -0.10
CA VAL A 15 14.01 -43.56 -0.19
C VAL A 15 14.07 -42.18 0.47
N GLY A 16 14.71 -42.07 1.65
CA GLY A 16 14.92 -40.79 2.33
C GLY A 16 15.82 -39.85 1.53
N GLY A 17 16.88 -40.36 0.91
CA GLY A 17 17.78 -39.60 0.06
C GLY A 17 17.10 -39.08 -1.21
N VAL A 18 16.35 -39.93 -1.92
CA VAL A 18 15.61 -39.55 -3.13
C VAL A 18 14.51 -38.53 -2.80
N TRP A 19 13.78 -38.72 -1.70
CA TRP A 19 12.78 -37.76 -1.23
C TRP A 19 13.41 -36.40 -0.88
N TRP A 20 14.56 -36.40 -0.20
CA TRP A 20 15.28 -35.18 0.14
C TRP A 20 15.80 -34.43 -1.09
N PHE A 21 16.33 -35.15 -2.09
CA PHE A 21 16.76 -34.55 -3.35
C PHE A 21 15.58 -33.94 -4.14
N ILE A 22 14.45 -34.63 -4.23
CA ILE A 22 13.24 -34.11 -4.90
C ILE A 22 12.71 -32.86 -4.20
N GLN A 23 12.63 -32.86 -2.87
CA GLN A 23 12.21 -31.67 -2.12
C GLN A 23 13.17 -30.50 -2.30
N ARG A 24 14.48 -30.77 -2.33
CA ARG A 24 15.50 -29.74 -2.53
C ARG A 24 15.40 -29.07 -3.91
N ASP A 25 15.12 -29.86 -4.95
CA ASP A 25 15.02 -29.35 -6.33
C ASP A 25 13.68 -28.65 -6.60
N ALA A 26 12.59 -29.10 -5.97
CA ALA A 26 11.33 -28.35 -5.99
C ALA A 26 11.48 -26.98 -5.29
N ASN A 27 12.15 -26.93 -4.14
CA ASN A 27 12.40 -25.69 -3.41
C ASN A 27 13.36 -24.74 -4.14
N SER A 28 14.35 -25.27 -4.88
CA SER A 28 15.28 -24.44 -5.66
C SER A 28 14.56 -23.72 -6.82
N ASN A 29 13.70 -24.44 -7.54
CA ASN A 29 12.90 -23.89 -8.64
C ASN A 29 11.86 -22.88 -8.13
N ALA A 30 11.18 -23.18 -7.01
CA ALA A 30 10.26 -22.25 -6.37
C ALA A 30 10.99 -20.97 -5.90
N ALA A 31 12.19 -21.09 -5.33
CA ALA A 31 12.99 -19.94 -4.93
C ALA A 31 13.45 -19.08 -6.12
N ALA A 32 13.79 -19.70 -7.25
CA ALA A 32 14.16 -18.97 -8.47
C ALA A 32 12.97 -18.19 -9.05
N GLN A 33 11.78 -18.81 -9.08
CA GLN A 33 10.55 -18.13 -9.48
C GLN A 33 10.23 -16.96 -8.53
N ALA A 34 10.29 -17.19 -7.21
CA ALA A 34 10.05 -16.15 -6.22
C ALA A 34 11.03 -14.98 -6.37
N GLN A 35 12.31 -15.25 -6.66
CA GLN A 35 13.31 -14.21 -6.89
C GLN A 35 13.03 -13.42 -8.19
N SER A 36 12.53 -14.06 -9.24
CA SER A 36 12.13 -13.37 -10.47
C SER A 36 10.97 -12.40 -10.22
N LEU A 37 9.93 -12.86 -9.51
CA LEU A 37 8.78 -12.04 -9.13
C LEU A 37 9.18 -10.90 -8.18
N GLU A 38 10.10 -11.17 -7.25
CA GLU A 38 10.68 -10.16 -6.36
C GLU A 38 11.41 -9.05 -7.15
N ASN A 39 12.20 -9.41 -8.16
CA ASN A 39 12.90 -8.44 -9.00
C ASN A 39 11.92 -7.59 -9.82
N ALA A 40 10.88 -8.22 -10.38
CA ALA A 40 9.81 -7.50 -11.08
C ALA A 40 9.06 -6.55 -10.14
N LEU A 41 8.79 -6.98 -8.91
CA LEU A 41 8.13 -6.17 -7.89
C LEU A 41 8.97 -4.94 -7.54
N GLN A 42 10.28 -5.12 -7.32
CA GLN A 42 11.18 -4.00 -7.02
C GLN A 42 11.23 -2.96 -8.15
N ALA A 43 11.13 -3.39 -9.41
CA ALA A 43 11.05 -2.47 -10.54
C ALA A 43 9.77 -1.63 -10.51
N VAL A 44 8.61 -2.25 -10.27
CA VAL A 44 7.32 -1.52 -10.15
C VAL A 44 7.33 -0.58 -8.93
N GLU A 45 7.90 -1.03 -7.82
CA GLU A 45 8.10 -0.23 -6.61
C GLU A 45 8.94 1.02 -6.89
N TRP A 46 10.01 0.90 -7.69
CA TRP A 46 10.82 2.03 -8.13
C TRP A 46 10.01 3.04 -8.96
N TYR A 47 9.25 2.58 -9.96
CA TYR A 47 8.41 3.47 -10.78
C TYR A 47 7.33 4.20 -9.97
N THR A 48 6.80 3.53 -8.95
CA THR A 48 5.81 4.11 -8.03
C THR A 48 6.43 5.26 -7.23
N ASN A 49 7.63 5.05 -6.67
CA ASN A 49 8.34 6.08 -5.94
C ASN A 49 8.75 7.26 -6.84
N GLU A 50 9.21 6.97 -8.05
CA GLU A 50 9.59 8.02 -9.01
C GLU A 50 8.38 8.88 -9.39
N SER A 51 7.20 8.28 -9.51
CA SER A 51 5.96 9.03 -9.76
C SER A 51 5.65 9.98 -8.60
N VAL A 52 5.78 9.55 -7.33
CA VAL A 52 5.57 10.47 -6.20
C VAL A 52 6.62 11.57 -6.14
N ASN A 53 7.90 11.27 -6.43
CA ASN A 53 8.94 12.30 -6.48
C ASN A 53 8.63 13.37 -7.53
N LYS A 54 8.12 12.97 -8.70
CA LYS A 54 7.66 13.90 -9.74
C LYS A 54 6.45 14.71 -9.29
N ALA A 55 5.52 14.08 -8.57
CA ALA A 55 4.37 14.79 -8.01
C ALA A 55 4.81 15.92 -7.06
N LEU A 56 5.72 15.61 -6.14
CA LEU A 56 6.25 16.60 -5.20
C LEU A 56 7.05 17.71 -5.88
N ARG A 57 7.86 17.36 -6.89
CA ARG A 57 8.65 18.37 -7.60
C ARG A 57 7.74 19.35 -8.35
N ALA A 58 6.73 18.83 -9.07
CA ALA A 58 5.73 19.65 -9.74
C ALA A 58 4.99 20.54 -8.73
N GLU A 59 4.67 20.02 -7.55
CA GLU A 59 4.03 20.80 -6.48
C GLU A 59 4.94 21.93 -5.95
N ALA A 60 6.23 21.66 -5.73
CA ALA A 60 7.20 22.66 -5.30
C ALA A 60 7.39 23.79 -6.33
N GLU A 61 7.13 23.50 -7.60
CA GLU A 61 7.16 24.45 -8.72
C GLU A 61 5.82 25.18 -8.92
N GLY A 62 4.80 24.84 -8.11
CA GLY A 62 3.44 25.40 -8.22
C GLY A 62 2.59 24.79 -9.34
N ASP A 63 3.06 23.72 -9.99
CA ASP A 63 2.33 22.97 -11.02
C ASP A 63 1.46 21.88 -10.39
N PHE A 64 0.34 22.32 -9.81
CA PHE A 64 -0.61 21.42 -9.13
C PHE A 64 -1.30 20.44 -10.09
N SER A 65 -1.35 20.73 -11.39
CA SER A 65 -1.92 19.83 -12.39
C SER A 65 -1.02 18.60 -12.58
N ASN A 66 0.28 18.83 -12.78
CA ASN A 66 1.25 17.74 -12.86
C ASN A 66 1.45 17.03 -11.51
N ALA A 67 1.41 17.75 -10.39
CA ALA A 67 1.44 17.14 -9.07
C ALA A 67 0.32 16.10 -8.90
N ARG A 68 -0.90 16.46 -9.33
CA ARG A 68 -2.04 15.54 -9.35
C ARG A 68 -1.84 14.37 -10.29
N LEU A 69 -1.45 14.62 -11.54
CA LEU A 69 -1.24 13.57 -12.55
C LEU A 69 -0.26 12.49 -12.05
N PHE A 70 0.85 12.92 -11.46
CA PHE A 70 1.86 12.00 -10.95
C PHE A 70 1.42 11.30 -9.65
N GLY A 71 0.64 11.97 -8.80
CA GLY A 71 -0.01 11.35 -7.64
C GLY A 71 -0.97 10.23 -8.03
N ASP A 72 -1.85 10.48 -9.01
CA ASP A 72 -2.78 9.49 -9.56
C ASP A 72 -2.03 8.26 -10.12
N LYS A 73 -0.95 8.50 -10.87
CA LYS A 73 -0.09 7.43 -11.41
C LYS A 73 0.57 6.57 -10.33
N ALA A 74 1.00 7.18 -9.22
CA ALA A 74 1.60 6.43 -8.13
C ALA A 74 0.58 5.48 -7.47
N ILE A 75 -0.66 5.95 -7.24
CA ILE A 75 -1.74 5.13 -6.68
C ILE A 75 -2.11 3.99 -7.63
N GLU A 76 -2.27 4.30 -8.92
CA GLU A 76 -2.58 3.29 -9.94
C GLU A 76 -1.50 2.20 -10.01
N SER A 77 -0.23 2.61 -9.96
CA SER A 77 0.92 1.70 -9.94
C SER A 77 0.91 0.79 -8.71
N ASP A 78 0.61 1.34 -7.52
CA ASP A 78 0.49 0.55 -6.29
C ASP A 78 -0.62 -0.50 -6.36
N LEU A 79 -1.79 -0.12 -6.90
CA LEU A 79 -2.93 -1.02 -7.06
C LEU A 79 -2.60 -2.16 -8.02
N LYS A 80 -1.98 -1.85 -9.18
CA LYS A 80 -1.52 -2.87 -10.13
C LYS A 80 -0.47 -3.80 -9.51
N ALA A 81 0.40 -3.26 -8.67
CA ALA A 81 1.41 -4.04 -7.97
C ALA A 81 0.84 -4.97 -6.88
N GLN A 82 -0.42 -4.83 -6.45
CA GLN A 82 -1.01 -5.72 -5.43
C GLN A 82 -1.05 -7.18 -5.89
N GLY A 83 -1.43 -7.43 -7.15
CA GLY A 83 -1.45 -8.78 -7.73
C GLY A 83 -0.05 -9.40 -7.69
N LEU A 84 0.95 -8.65 -8.17
CA LEU A 84 2.34 -9.09 -8.16
C LEU A 84 2.87 -9.34 -6.74
N ARG A 85 2.50 -8.52 -5.75
CA ARG A 85 2.87 -8.76 -4.33
C ARG A 85 2.27 -10.05 -3.78
N ASN A 86 1.01 -10.34 -4.10
CA ASN A 86 0.37 -11.60 -3.72
C ASN A 86 1.10 -12.80 -4.34
N GLU A 87 1.42 -12.73 -5.64
CA GLU A 87 2.17 -13.77 -6.34
C GLU A 87 3.58 -13.95 -5.76
N THR A 88 4.32 -12.87 -5.51
CA THR A 88 5.65 -12.91 -4.88
C THR A 88 5.59 -13.52 -3.49
N ALA A 89 4.62 -13.12 -2.67
CA ALA A 89 4.46 -13.66 -1.31
C ALA A 89 4.12 -15.15 -1.33
N ALA A 90 3.20 -15.58 -2.21
CA ALA A 90 2.85 -16.98 -2.39
C ALA A 90 4.04 -17.81 -2.89
N ALA A 91 4.82 -17.28 -3.82
CA ALA A 91 6.03 -17.95 -4.32
C ALA A 91 7.09 -18.11 -3.22
N TRP A 92 7.31 -17.10 -2.37
CA TRP A 92 8.20 -17.21 -1.22
C TRP A 92 7.71 -18.21 -0.17
N GLN A 93 6.39 -18.29 0.06
CA GLN A 93 5.80 -19.31 0.92
C GLN A 93 6.01 -20.72 0.35
N ALA A 94 5.77 -20.92 -0.94
CA ALA A 94 5.99 -22.20 -1.63
C ALA A 94 7.47 -22.63 -1.61
N ALA A 95 8.40 -21.66 -1.63
CA ALA A 95 9.83 -21.89 -1.48
C ALA A 95 10.28 -22.16 -0.02
N GLY A 96 9.34 -22.23 0.94
CA GLY A 96 9.63 -22.45 2.36
C GLY A 96 10.27 -21.25 3.06
N LYS A 97 10.07 -20.03 2.55
CA LYS A 97 10.66 -18.78 3.06
C LYS A 97 9.60 -17.75 3.47
N PRO A 98 8.79 -18.05 4.51
CA PRO A 98 7.70 -17.16 4.94
C PRO A 98 8.18 -15.78 5.44
N GLU A 99 9.43 -15.68 5.89
CA GLU A 99 10.05 -14.39 6.24
C GLU A 99 10.23 -13.47 5.03
N ARG A 100 10.65 -14.02 3.88
CA ARG A 100 10.77 -13.25 2.62
C ARG A 100 9.42 -12.75 2.12
N ALA A 101 8.38 -13.58 2.26
CA ALA A 101 7.02 -13.17 1.96
C ALA A 101 6.58 -11.97 2.82
N ARG A 102 6.85 -12.00 4.13
CA ARG A 102 6.56 -10.87 5.04
C ARG A 102 7.39 -9.62 4.73
N ASP A 103 8.66 -9.79 4.36
CA ASP A 103 9.54 -8.67 4.05
C ASP A 103 9.08 -7.90 2.81
N ALA A 104 8.53 -8.59 1.80
CA ALA A 104 7.93 -7.92 0.63
C ALA A 104 6.77 -7.00 1.04
N TRP A 105 5.86 -7.48 1.90
CA TRP A 105 4.78 -6.66 2.44
C TRP A 105 5.26 -5.52 3.34
N ARG A 106 6.29 -5.76 4.17
CA ARG A 106 6.87 -4.72 5.03
C ARG A 106 7.50 -3.59 4.21
N ARG A 107 8.19 -3.91 3.10
CA ARG A 107 8.73 -2.89 2.20
C ARG A 107 7.62 -2.09 1.53
N ALA A 108 6.58 -2.74 1.04
CA ALA A 108 5.41 -2.06 0.47
C ALA A 108 4.76 -1.10 1.48
N ALA A 109 4.57 -1.55 2.74
CA ALA A 109 4.05 -0.72 3.83
C ALA A 109 4.93 0.51 4.09
N LYS A 110 6.26 0.34 4.19
CA LYS A 110 7.22 1.43 4.39
C LYS A 110 7.18 2.46 3.27
N MET A 111 7.04 2.00 2.04
CA MET A 111 6.95 2.89 0.88
C MET A 111 5.64 3.68 0.86
N ALA A 112 4.51 3.01 1.15
CA ALA A 112 3.22 3.68 1.29
C ALA A 112 3.21 4.69 2.45
N ASP A 113 3.88 4.40 3.57
CA ASP A 113 4.00 5.32 4.73
C ASP A 113 4.79 6.58 4.34
N ALA A 114 5.92 6.43 3.64
CA ALA A 114 6.69 7.56 3.14
C ALA A 114 5.83 8.44 2.22
N ARG A 115 5.09 7.84 1.28
CA ARG A 115 4.17 8.58 0.39
C ARG A 115 3.05 9.27 1.17
N ALA A 116 2.42 8.59 2.12
CA ALA A 116 1.35 9.15 2.93
C ALA A 116 1.82 10.40 3.69
N ARG A 117 3.03 10.37 4.25
CA ARG A 117 3.63 11.54 4.92
C ARG A 117 3.89 12.69 3.96
N MET A 118 4.49 12.39 2.81
CA MET A 118 4.75 13.39 1.76
C MET A 118 3.46 14.08 1.30
N LEU A 119 2.36 13.34 1.13
CA LEU A 119 1.05 13.89 0.77
C LEU A 119 0.36 14.61 1.92
N ALA A 120 0.68 14.28 3.18
CA ALA A 120 0.14 14.95 4.34
C ALA A 120 0.75 16.35 4.53
N ASP A 121 2.04 16.52 4.22
CA ASP A 121 2.78 17.77 4.44
C ASP A 121 2.20 18.99 3.68
N ARG A 122 1.44 18.75 2.60
CA ARG A 122 0.77 19.83 1.83
C ARG A 122 -0.61 20.24 2.35
N ILE A 123 -1.23 19.42 3.20
CA ILE A 123 -2.59 19.67 3.72
C ILE A 123 -2.68 21.05 4.39
N PRO A 124 -1.72 21.49 5.24
CA PRO A 124 -1.78 22.81 5.87
C PRO A 124 -1.77 23.97 4.87
N LEU A 125 -1.02 23.86 3.77
CA LEU A 125 -0.97 24.89 2.73
C LEU A 125 -2.30 25.01 1.99
N LEU A 126 -2.90 23.86 1.62
CA LEU A 126 -4.21 23.82 0.96
C LEU A 126 -5.33 24.31 1.87
N GLN A 127 -5.27 23.98 3.16
CA GLN A 127 -6.19 24.50 4.17
C GLN A 127 -6.10 26.03 4.26
N LYS A 128 -4.89 26.58 4.33
CA LYS A 128 -4.69 28.03 4.35
C LYS A 128 -5.21 28.70 3.07
N SER A 129 -4.99 28.08 1.91
CA SER A 129 -5.51 28.58 0.62
C SER A 129 -7.05 28.63 0.63
N LEU A 130 -7.69 27.59 1.17
CA LEU A 130 -9.14 27.54 1.36
C LEU A 130 -9.63 28.65 2.30
N GLU A 131 -8.96 28.88 3.42
CA GLU A 131 -9.30 29.95 4.36
C GLU A 131 -9.21 31.34 3.69
N VAL A 132 -8.17 31.59 2.90
CA VAL A 132 -8.01 32.83 2.12
C VAL A 132 -9.13 32.99 1.08
N ALA A 133 -9.47 31.91 0.36
CA ALA A 133 -10.56 31.94 -0.61
C ALA A 133 -11.90 32.26 0.07
N ARG A 134 -12.18 31.64 1.23
CA ARG A 134 -13.39 31.91 2.03
C ARG A 134 -13.45 33.35 2.51
N ALA A 135 -12.31 33.97 2.83
CA ALA A 135 -12.25 35.32 3.37
C ALA A 135 -12.40 36.44 2.32
N GLY A 136 -12.00 36.20 1.06
CA GLY A 136 -11.89 37.29 0.09
C GLY A 136 -12.14 36.96 -1.37
N ASN A 137 -12.42 35.70 -1.72
CA ASN A 137 -12.66 35.32 -3.11
C ASN A 137 -13.71 34.20 -3.24
N PRO A 138 -15.02 34.53 -3.14
CA PRO A 138 -16.11 33.55 -3.16
C PRO A 138 -16.12 32.65 -4.41
N SER A 139 -15.68 33.16 -5.57
CA SER A 139 -15.63 32.37 -6.80
C SER A 139 -14.50 31.33 -6.82
N ALA A 140 -13.48 31.48 -5.97
CA ALA A 140 -12.39 30.52 -5.83
C ALA A 140 -12.62 29.47 -4.72
N VAL A 141 -13.64 29.66 -3.87
CA VAL A 141 -13.89 28.77 -2.71
C VAL A 141 -14.14 27.34 -3.16
N PHE A 142 -14.96 27.13 -4.19
CA PHE A 142 -15.31 25.79 -4.65
C PHE A 142 -14.07 24.99 -5.10
N GLU A 143 -13.21 25.58 -5.92
CA GLU A 143 -11.99 24.90 -6.37
C GLU A 143 -10.99 24.65 -5.23
N ALA A 144 -10.89 25.59 -4.27
CA ALA A 144 -10.07 25.38 -3.08
C ALA A 144 -10.62 24.26 -2.18
N GLU A 145 -11.95 24.17 -2.02
CA GLU A 145 -12.63 23.10 -1.28
C GLU A 145 -12.39 21.74 -1.93
N VAL A 146 -12.51 21.67 -3.26
CA VAL A 146 -12.24 20.43 -4.01
C VAL A 146 -10.77 20.04 -3.88
N ALA A 147 -9.82 20.97 -4.11
CA ALA A 147 -8.39 20.67 -4.00
C ALA A 147 -8.01 20.18 -2.60
N TYR A 148 -8.51 20.86 -1.56
CA TYR A 148 -8.30 20.45 -0.17
C TYR A 148 -8.85 19.06 0.09
N LEU A 149 -10.11 18.78 -0.28
CA LEU A 149 -10.73 17.47 -0.05
C LEU A 149 -10.01 16.35 -0.83
N GLN A 150 -9.63 16.61 -2.09
CA GLN A 150 -8.85 15.65 -2.87
C GLN A 150 -7.50 15.32 -2.20
N SER A 151 -6.82 16.32 -1.62
CA SER A 151 -5.57 16.09 -0.92
C SER A 151 -5.74 15.18 0.30
N LEU A 152 -6.83 15.36 1.05
CA LEU A 152 -7.20 14.48 2.16
C LEU A 152 -7.45 13.06 1.66
N ILE A 153 -8.19 12.90 0.55
CA ILE A 153 -8.55 11.59 -0.01
C ILE A 153 -7.30 10.81 -0.42
N TYR A 154 -6.39 11.43 -1.18
CA TYR A 154 -5.16 10.75 -1.58
C TYR A 154 -4.27 10.38 -0.39
N THR A 155 -4.22 11.23 0.63
CA THR A 155 -3.48 10.95 1.86
C THR A 155 -4.10 9.78 2.62
N ALA A 156 -5.43 9.73 2.74
CA ALA A 156 -6.15 8.63 3.36
C ALA A 156 -5.95 7.31 2.60
N GLU A 157 -5.97 7.35 1.27
CA GLU A 157 -5.76 6.17 0.44
C GLU A 157 -4.37 5.55 0.67
N GLN A 158 -3.32 6.38 0.73
CA GLN A 158 -1.98 5.88 1.06
C GLN A 158 -1.93 5.31 2.47
N TRP A 159 -2.51 5.95 3.49
CA TRP A 159 -2.57 5.37 4.83
C TRP A 159 -3.35 4.05 4.89
N ALA A 160 -4.44 3.91 4.13
CA ALA A 160 -5.19 2.67 4.02
C ALA A 160 -4.33 1.54 3.40
N LEU A 161 -3.51 1.85 2.39
CA LEU A 161 -2.53 0.92 1.84
C LEU A 161 -1.48 0.51 2.88
N VAL A 162 -0.99 1.45 3.71
CA VAL A 162 -0.07 1.09 4.82
C VAL A 162 -0.71 0.10 5.77
N VAL A 163 -1.98 0.33 6.18
CA VAL A 163 -2.71 -0.61 7.04
C VAL A 163 -2.83 -1.98 6.38
N GLN A 164 -3.27 -2.04 5.11
CA GLN A 164 -3.43 -3.29 4.37
C GLN A 164 -2.11 -4.07 4.28
N PHE A 165 -1.02 -3.41 3.88
CA PHE A 165 0.29 -4.05 3.74
C PHE A 165 0.88 -4.46 5.09
N SER A 166 0.64 -3.69 6.15
CA SER A 166 1.13 -4.02 7.50
C SER A 166 0.38 -5.22 8.10
N VAL A 167 -0.91 -5.38 7.80
CA VAL A 167 -1.67 -6.60 8.14
C VAL A 167 -1.05 -7.82 7.46
N ALA A 168 -0.79 -7.73 6.15
CA ALA A 168 -0.14 -8.81 5.40
C ALA A 168 1.29 -9.11 5.88
N ALA A 169 2.01 -8.09 6.34
CA ALA A 169 3.35 -8.20 6.92
C ALA A 169 3.34 -8.71 8.38
N THR A 170 2.17 -8.87 9.00
CA THR A 170 2.00 -9.20 10.43
C THR A 170 2.65 -8.18 11.38
N ASP A 171 2.65 -6.90 11.00
CA ASP A 171 3.22 -5.79 11.79
C ASP A 171 2.14 -5.02 12.54
N SER A 172 1.77 -5.50 13.73
CA SER A 172 0.68 -4.93 14.53
C SER A 172 0.93 -3.48 14.96
N ASN A 173 2.18 -3.11 15.22
CA ASN A 173 2.54 -1.75 15.62
C ASN A 173 2.32 -0.78 14.46
N GLN A 174 2.77 -1.14 13.26
CA GLN A 174 2.54 -0.31 12.08
C GLN A 174 1.05 -0.25 11.72
N VAL A 175 0.28 -1.33 11.90
CA VAL A 175 -1.19 -1.30 11.73
C VAL A 175 -1.83 -0.28 12.66
N ALA A 176 -1.51 -0.30 13.96
CA ALA A 176 -2.09 0.61 14.94
C ALA A 176 -1.74 2.07 14.63
N ALA A 177 -0.47 2.37 14.39
CA ALA A 177 -0.01 3.72 14.06
C ALA A 177 -0.64 4.26 12.77
N SER A 178 -0.75 3.40 11.73
CA SER A 178 -1.31 3.82 10.44
C SER A 178 -2.82 4.00 10.48
N LYS A 179 -3.53 3.19 11.30
CA LYS A 179 -4.94 3.41 11.61
C LYS A 179 -5.14 4.76 12.31
N GLU A 180 -4.31 5.09 13.30
CA GLU A 180 -4.38 6.39 13.98
C GLU A 180 -4.21 7.54 12.97
N SER A 181 -3.19 7.49 12.11
CA SER A 181 -2.99 8.49 11.05
C SER A 181 -4.17 8.61 10.10
N LEU A 182 -4.70 7.47 9.62
CA LEU A 182 -5.89 7.44 8.75
C LEU A 182 -7.11 8.07 9.43
N SER A 183 -7.33 7.78 10.72
CA SER A 183 -8.47 8.35 11.46
C SER A 183 -8.41 9.87 11.54
N LYS A 184 -7.23 10.46 11.77
CA LYS A 184 -7.03 11.92 11.79
C LYS A 184 -7.43 12.54 10.45
N ILE A 185 -7.04 11.93 9.34
CA ILE A 185 -7.39 12.41 7.99
C ILE A 185 -8.91 12.29 7.74
N LEU A 186 -9.53 11.15 8.10
CA LEU A 186 -10.96 10.94 7.93
C LEU A 186 -11.80 11.95 8.73
N VAL A 187 -11.38 12.32 9.94
CA VAL A 187 -12.03 13.37 10.74
C VAL A 187 -11.98 14.71 10.02
N SER A 188 -10.82 15.09 9.47
CA SER A 188 -10.68 16.34 8.71
C SER A 188 -11.58 16.40 7.47
N MET A 189 -11.86 15.26 6.81
CA MET A 189 -12.80 15.23 5.67
C MET A 189 -14.25 15.53 6.07
N GLN A 190 -14.63 15.21 7.29
CA GLN A 190 -15.98 15.45 7.81
C GLN A 190 -16.15 16.88 8.35
N HIS A 191 -15.05 17.60 8.57
CA HIS A 191 -15.07 18.96 9.09
C HIS A 191 -15.91 19.87 8.18
N ASP A 192 -16.68 20.75 8.82
CA ASP A 192 -17.65 21.64 8.19
C ASP A 192 -18.68 20.96 7.27
N GLY A 193 -18.80 19.63 7.21
CA GLY A 193 -19.65 18.95 6.22
C GLY A 193 -19.11 19.04 4.77
N LEU A 194 -17.81 19.26 4.59
CA LEU A 194 -17.17 19.42 3.29
C LEU A 194 -17.43 18.23 2.35
N LEU A 195 -17.23 17.00 2.84
CA LEU A 195 -17.49 15.79 2.07
C LEU A 195 -18.95 15.69 1.59
N GLN A 196 -19.90 16.12 2.42
CA GLN A 196 -21.32 16.09 2.08
C GLN A 196 -21.67 17.14 1.03
N ARG A 197 -21.11 18.35 1.12
CA ARG A 197 -21.32 19.39 0.09
C ARG A 197 -20.77 18.98 -1.27
N LEU A 198 -19.61 18.34 -1.29
CA LEU A 198 -18.90 17.98 -2.52
C LEU A 198 -19.22 16.56 -3.00
N SER A 199 -20.16 15.84 -2.40
CA SER A 199 -20.45 14.45 -2.77
C SER A 199 -20.95 14.28 -4.20
N GLY A 200 -21.56 15.32 -4.79
CA GLY A 200 -22.01 15.34 -6.17
C GLY A 200 -20.93 15.71 -7.20
N GLU A 201 -19.77 16.20 -6.74
CA GLU A 201 -18.69 16.61 -7.64
C GLU A 201 -18.00 15.38 -8.24
N PRO A 202 -17.87 15.22 -9.57
CA PRO A 202 -17.36 13.99 -10.19
C PRO A 202 -15.96 13.57 -9.70
N ARG A 203 -15.13 14.56 -9.34
CA ARG A 203 -13.79 14.37 -8.77
C ARG A 203 -13.80 13.68 -7.40
N ILE A 204 -14.90 13.78 -6.65
CA ILE A 204 -15.07 13.27 -5.29
C ILE A 204 -16.04 12.09 -5.26
N ALA A 205 -17.13 12.15 -6.04
CA ALA A 205 -18.20 11.16 -6.05
C ALA A 205 -17.71 9.72 -6.23
N ARG A 206 -16.71 9.53 -7.10
CA ARG A 206 -16.10 8.23 -7.40
C ARG A 206 -15.32 7.63 -6.22
N GLU A 207 -14.91 8.46 -5.26
CA GLU A 207 -14.09 8.04 -4.10
C GLU A 207 -14.94 7.80 -2.84
N LEU A 208 -16.23 8.15 -2.86
CA LEU A 208 -17.12 8.04 -1.69
C LEU A 208 -17.21 6.63 -1.13
N GLU A 209 -17.21 5.62 -2.00
CA GLU A 209 -17.27 4.23 -1.58
C GLU A 209 -15.99 3.80 -0.84
N LYS A 210 -14.82 4.22 -1.33
CA LYS A 210 -13.56 3.97 -0.63
C LYS A 210 -13.53 4.64 0.74
N ILE A 211 -14.00 5.89 0.84
CA ILE A 211 -14.07 6.61 2.11
C ILE A 211 -14.93 5.85 3.13
N ARG A 212 -16.09 5.32 2.71
CA ARG A 212 -16.93 4.48 3.58
C ARG A 212 -16.21 3.22 4.02
N GLN A 213 -15.51 2.54 3.10
CA GLN A 213 -14.71 1.36 3.43
C GLN A 213 -13.63 1.68 4.47
N TRP A 214 -12.94 2.82 4.33
CA TRP A 214 -11.93 3.25 5.30
C TRP A 214 -12.54 3.57 6.67
N GLN A 215 -13.73 4.19 6.72
CA GLN A 215 -14.44 4.43 7.97
C GLN A 215 -14.82 3.12 8.69
N GLN A 216 -15.19 2.07 7.94
CA GLN A 216 -15.52 0.76 8.50
C GLN A 216 -14.31 0.06 9.15
N LEU A 217 -13.07 0.36 8.75
CA LEU A 217 -11.84 -0.18 9.38
C LEU A 217 -11.72 0.16 10.87
N PHE A 218 -12.46 1.17 11.33
CA PHE A 218 -12.46 1.64 12.72
C PHE A 218 -13.65 1.11 13.53
N VAL A 219 -14.80 0.88 12.89
CA VAL A 219 -16.01 0.34 13.54
C VAL A 219 -15.80 -1.11 14.00
N ALA A 220 -14.98 -1.89 13.29
CA ALA A 220 -14.71 -3.29 13.62
C ALA A 220 -13.83 -3.52 14.86
N THR A 221 -13.25 -2.47 15.48
CA THR A 221 -12.26 -2.59 16.57
C THR A 221 -12.86 -2.45 17.98
N THR A 222 -14.18 -2.33 18.11
CA THR A 222 -14.90 -2.12 19.39
C THR A 222 -15.71 -3.34 19.87
N ARG A 223 -15.33 -4.57 19.49
CA ARG A 223 -15.92 -5.79 20.04
C ARG A 223 -14.88 -6.64 20.75
#